data_AF-A0A411YE62-F1
#
_entry.id   AF-A0A411YE62-F1
#
_cell.length_a   1.000
_cell.length_b   1.000
_cell.length_c   1.000
_cell.angle_alpha   90.00
_cell.angle_beta   90.00
_cell.angle_gamma   90.00
#
_symmetry.space_group_name_H-M   'P 1'
#
loop_
_entity.id
_entity.type
_entity.pdbx_description
1 polymer ?
#
loop_
_entity_poly.entity_id
_entity_poly.type
_entity_poly.pdbx_seq_one_letter_code
_entity_poly.pdbx_strand_id
1 'polypeptide(L)'
;MGPEVPTCVYRVDAALIERLDERLGPPLDSYVRGWQVWLEPHGPQGETLEWRLHPPARFRMPRGVDPHDLFEVVLQGLAAVGDPDDEAFAAGEEARRLTEIWEVLEVWPTFGDELAPELVAGAATRALGRPPDAAGHADHARLGDQFKGRRGDFSVGVALLEQLEPVDPAVLPHEGEGQYPS
;
A
#
# COMPACT_ATOMS: atom_id res chain seq x y z
N MET A 1 -20.03 -10.32 -10.66
CA MET A 1 -18.96 -10.66 -9.71
C MET A 1 -17.69 -10.62 -10.53
N GLY A 2 -16.78 -9.68 -10.24
CA GLY A 2 -15.49 -9.63 -10.91
C GLY A 2 -14.59 -10.77 -10.41
N PRO A 3 -13.44 -11.03 -11.06
CA PRO A 3 -12.44 -11.94 -10.48
C PRO A 3 -11.94 -11.36 -9.15
N GLU A 4 -11.81 -12.20 -8.14
CA GLU A 4 -11.14 -11.81 -6.89
C GLU A 4 -9.63 -11.77 -7.14
N VAL A 5 -8.97 -10.74 -6.63
CA VAL A 5 -7.55 -10.46 -6.88
C VAL A 5 -6.73 -10.86 -5.66
N PRO A 6 -5.64 -11.63 -5.80
CA PRO A 6 -4.75 -11.90 -4.68
C PRO A 6 -4.06 -10.61 -4.24
N THR A 7 -4.27 -10.24 -2.98
CA THR A 7 -3.90 -8.93 -2.44
C THR A 7 -3.30 -9.11 -1.05
N CYS A 8 -2.30 -8.30 -0.71
CA CYS A 8 -1.88 -8.08 0.66
C CYS A 8 -1.86 -6.60 1.00
N VAL A 9 -1.95 -6.29 2.29
CA VAL A 9 -2.03 -4.92 2.79
C VAL A 9 -1.13 -4.72 4.01
N TYR A 10 -0.55 -3.52 4.09
CA TYR A 10 0.15 -3.01 5.24
C TYR A 10 -0.65 -1.84 5.82
N ARG A 11 -0.82 -1.79 7.14
CA ARG A 11 -1.24 -0.56 7.82
C ARG A 11 -0.10 0.43 7.76
N VAL A 12 -0.43 1.69 7.48
CA VAL A 12 0.58 2.75 7.36
C VAL A 12 1.10 3.15 8.74
N ASP A 13 2.42 3.19 8.84
CA ASP A 13 3.22 3.81 9.89
C ASP A 13 4.42 4.50 9.23
N ALA A 14 5.14 5.34 9.97
CA ALA A 14 6.27 6.11 9.46
C ALA A 14 7.38 5.20 8.91
N ALA A 15 7.66 4.09 9.61
CA ALA A 15 8.66 3.12 9.20
C ALA A 15 8.32 2.45 7.84
N LEU A 16 7.03 2.26 7.53
CA LEU A 16 6.60 1.79 6.21
C LEU A 16 6.90 2.83 5.12
N ILE A 17 6.61 4.11 5.39
CA ILE A 17 6.84 5.19 4.42
C ILE A 17 8.33 5.35 4.10
N GLU A 18 9.18 5.33 5.13
CA GLU A 18 10.64 5.34 4.96
C GLU A 18 11.12 4.13 4.14
N ARG A 19 10.60 2.92 4.41
CA ARG A 19 10.95 1.72 3.63
C ARG A 19 10.52 1.80 2.18
N LEU A 20 9.38 2.42 1.89
CA LEU A 20 8.95 2.63 0.50
C LEU A 20 9.94 3.52 -0.25
N ASP A 21 10.39 4.61 0.38
CA ASP A 21 11.42 5.49 -0.21
C ASP A 21 12.76 4.74 -0.40
N GLU A 22 13.23 4.04 0.63
CA GLU A 22 14.51 3.32 0.58
C GLU A 22 14.53 2.18 -0.45
N ARG A 23 13.40 1.48 -0.62
CA ARG A 23 13.33 0.23 -1.42
C ARG A 23 12.78 0.44 -2.82
N LEU A 24 11.74 1.27 -2.95
CA LEU A 24 11.02 1.49 -4.20
C LEU A 24 11.31 2.87 -4.80
N GLY A 25 11.77 3.84 -3.99
CA GLY A 25 11.99 5.21 -4.42
C GLY A 25 10.67 5.98 -4.64
N PRO A 26 10.69 7.05 -5.46
CA PRO A 26 9.50 7.87 -5.66
C PRO A 26 8.38 7.11 -6.39
N PRO A 27 7.11 7.42 -6.09
CA PRO A 27 5.96 6.83 -6.80
C PRO A 27 6.04 7.07 -8.31
N LEU A 28 5.60 6.08 -9.08
CA LEU A 28 5.44 6.18 -10.53
C LEU A 28 4.30 7.13 -10.91
N ASP A 29 3.20 7.12 -10.17
CA ASP A 29 2.01 7.94 -10.44
C ASP A 29 1.33 8.39 -9.16
N SER A 30 0.65 9.54 -9.24
CA SER A 30 0.04 10.22 -8.08
C SER A 30 -1.30 10.82 -8.48
N TYR A 31 -2.31 10.62 -7.62
CA TYR A 31 -3.67 11.07 -7.91
C TYR A 31 -4.07 12.24 -7.02
N VAL A 32 -4.88 13.16 -7.56
CA VAL A 32 -5.41 14.35 -6.85
C VAL A 32 -6.13 14.05 -5.54
N ARG A 33 -6.51 12.80 -5.33
CA ARG A 33 -7.18 12.32 -4.12
C ARG A 33 -6.25 11.61 -3.15
N GLY A 34 -4.93 11.68 -3.35
CA GLY A 34 -3.92 11.22 -2.38
C GLY A 34 -3.33 9.85 -2.66
N TRP A 35 -3.82 9.08 -3.64
CA TRP A 35 -3.17 7.81 -3.99
C TRP A 35 -1.76 8.02 -4.55
N GLN A 36 -0.84 7.16 -4.15
CA GLN A 36 0.51 7.04 -4.69
C GLN A 36 0.72 5.61 -5.19
N VAL A 37 1.26 5.45 -6.39
CA VAL A 37 1.35 4.16 -7.08
C VAL A 37 2.78 3.86 -7.50
N TRP A 38 3.22 2.62 -7.29
CA TRP A 38 4.43 2.05 -7.87
C TRP A 38 4.08 0.80 -8.67
N LEU A 39 4.87 0.50 -9.70
CA LEU A 39 4.77 -0.73 -10.50
C LEU A 39 6.14 -1.40 -10.53
N GLU A 40 6.33 -2.42 -9.71
CA GLU A 40 7.65 -3.00 -9.47
C GLU A 40 7.69 -4.50 -9.81
N PRO A 41 8.76 -5.00 -10.47
CA PRO A 41 8.89 -6.41 -10.85
C PRO A 41 9.32 -7.29 -9.66
N HIS A 42 8.57 -7.22 -8.56
CA HIS A 42 8.84 -7.94 -7.32
C HIS A 42 8.04 -9.24 -7.18
N GLY A 43 7.27 -9.63 -8.19
CA GLY A 43 6.49 -10.86 -8.19
C GLY A 43 7.35 -12.12 -8.01
N PRO A 44 6.75 -13.25 -7.57
CA PRO A 44 7.46 -14.51 -7.34
C PRO A 44 8.30 -15.00 -8.52
N GLN A 45 7.88 -14.72 -9.75
CA GLN A 45 8.57 -15.06 -11.00
C GLN A 45 9.01 -13.80 -11.77
N GLY A 46 9.04 -12.64 -11.11
CA GLY A 46 9.37 -11.35 -11.71
C GLY A 46 8.17 -10.63 -12.32
N GLU A 47 6.94 -11.05 -12.00
CA GLU A 47 5.72 -10.34 -12.38
C GLU A 47 5.70 -8.93 -11.78
N THR A 48 5.05 -8.00 -12.46
CA THR A 48 4.82 -6.66 -11.92
C THR A 48 3.77 -6.71 -10.83
N LEU A 49 4.15 -6.27 -9.64
CA LEU A 49 3.24 -5.96 -8.56
C LEU A 49 2.93 -4.45 -8.59
N GLU A 50 1.66 -4.12 -8.50
CA GLU A 50 1.23 -2.77 -8.20
C GLU A 50 1.20 -2.58 -6.69
N TRP A 51 1.79 -1.47 -6.25
CA TRP A 51 1.80 -1.03 -4.87
C TRP A 51 1.05 0.30 -4.81
N ARG A 52 0.08 0.43 -3.93
CA ARG A 52 -0.76 1.63 -3.87
C ARG A 52 -1.01 2.06 -2.44
N LEU A 53 -0.58 3.28 -2.10
CA LEU A 53 -0.98 3.94 -0.86
C LEU A 53 -2.42 4.45 -1.01
N HIS A 54 -3.27 4.09 -0.06
CA HIS A 54 -4.67 4.48 -0.02
C HIS A 54 -4.90 5.57 1.03
N PRO A 55 -5.52 6.69 0.65
CA PRO A 55 -5.92 7.75 1.55
C PRO A 55 -7.20 7.39 2.30
N PRO A 56 -7.45 8.01 3.47
CA PRO A 56 -8.69 7.80 4.21
C PRO A 56 -9.93 8.31 3.48
N ALA A 57 -11.09 7.84 3.94
CA ALA A 57 -12.36 8.41 3.53
C ALA A 57 -12.35 9.93 3.74
N ARG A 58 -12.89 10.66 2.76
CA ARG A 58 -12.98 12.13 2.74
C ARG A 58 -11.63 12.86 2.76
N PHE A 59 -10.52 12.18 2.44
CA PHE A 59 -9.23 12.81 2.26
C PHE A 59 -9.32 14.03 1.34
N ARG A 60 -8.53 15.05 1.69
CA ARG A 60 -8.30 16.24 0.88
C ARG A 60 -6.81 16.49 0.84
N MET A 61 -6.32 16.82 -0.34
CA MET A 61 -4.93 17.24 -0.53
C MET A 61 -4.61 18.39 0.43
N PRO A 62 -3.48 18.34 1.17
CA PRO A 62 -3.05 19.47 1.98
C PRO A 62 -2.88 20.70 1.10
N ARG A 63 -3.22 21.87 1.63
CA ARG A 63 -3.17 23.11 0.85
C ARG A 63 -1.75 23.42 0.40
N GLY A 64 -1.61 23.81 -0.87
CA GLY A 64 -0.32 24.17 -1.46
C GLY A 64 0.56 22.97 -1.84
N VAL A 65 0.06 21.74 -1.72
CA VAL A 65 0.78 20.53 -2.12
C VAL A 65 0.27 20.05 -3.47
N ASP A 66 1.18 19.85 -4.42
CA ASP A 66 0.89 19.16 -5.67
C ASP A 66 0.76 17.64 -5.40
N PRO A 67 -0.19 16.92 -6.03
CA PRO A 67 -0.32 15.48 -5.84
C PRO A 67 0.98 14.69 -6.07
N HIS A 68 1.82 15.12 -7.01
CA HIS A 68 3.10 14.48 -7.32
C HIS A 68 4.18 14.76 -6.28
N ASP A 69 4.07 15.86 -5.53
CA ASP A 69 5.01 16.22 -4.46
C ASP A 69 4.60 15.64 -3.10
N LEU A 70 3.37 15.12 -2.97
CA LEU A 70 2.81 14.69 -1.68
C LEU A 70 3.69 13.66 -0.96
N PHE A 71 4.26 12.69 -1.67
CA PHE A 71 5.13 11.69 -1.06
C PHE A 71 6.40 12.30 -0.45
N GLU A 72 7.07 13.18 -1.18
CA GLU A 72 8.27 13.88 -0.70
C GLU A 72 7.94 14.81 0.48
N VAL A 73 6.82 15.56 0.39
CA VAL A 73 6.36 16.44 1.48
C VAL A 73 6.12 15.66 2.76
N VAL A 74 5.53 14.46 2.67
CA VAL A 74 5.33 13.61 3.85
C VAL A 74 6.65 13.10 4.41
N LEU A 75 7.58 12.62 3.57
CA LEU A 75 8.91 12.19 4.03
C LEU A 75 9.64 13.31 4.79
N GLN A 76 9.66 14.51 4.23
CA GLN A 76 10.28 15.68 4.87
C GLN A 76 9.61 16.05 6.19
N GLY A 77 8.28 15.97 6.24
CA GLY A 77 7.50 16.27 7.44
C GLY A 77 7.74 15.26 8.56
N LEU A 78 7.73 13.96 8.26
CA LEU A 78 8.01 12.89 9.22
C LEU A 78 9.43 13.03 9.81
N ALA A 79 10.42 13.35 8.97
CA ALA A 79 11.80 13.55 9.40
C ALA A 79 12.00 14.77 10.32
N ALA A 80 11.02 15.69 10.38
CA ALA A 80 11.10 16.91 11.15
C ALA A 80 10.50 16.82 12.57
N VAL A 81 9.82 15.71 12.90
CA VAL A 81 9.14 15.50 14.19
C VAL A 81 9.82 14.40 15.02
N GLY A 82 9.55 14.38 16.33
CA GLY A 82 10.17 13.42 17.24
C GLY A 82 9.48 12.06 17.24
N ASP A 83 8.14 12.06 17.22
CA ASP A 83 7.29 10.87 17.15
C ASP A 83 6.41 10.91 15.89
N PRO A 84 6.90 10.40 14.74
CA PRO A 84 6.26 10.58 13.45
C PRO A 84 4.93 9.82 13.26
N ASP A 85 4.62 8.85 14.12
CA ASP A 85 3.36 8.10 14.06
C ASP A 85 2.21 8.85 14.77
N ASP A 86 2.52 9.62 15.82
CA ASP A 86 1.53 10.28 16.67
C ASP A 86 1.49 11.82 16.52
N GLU A 87 2.60 12.44 16.12
CA GLU A 87 2.71 13.89 15.95
C GLU A 87 2.23 14.35 14.57
N ALA A 88 1.67 15.57 14.54
CA ALA A 88 1.37 16.24 13.28
C ALA A 88 2.63 16.94 12.77
N PHE A 89 2.88 16.83 11.47
CA PHE A 89 3.98 17.49 10.78
C PHE A 89 3.46 18.48 9.74
N ALA A 90 4.34 19.37 9.28
CA ALA A 90 4.01 20.31 8.22
C ALA A 90 3.82 19.57 6.88
N ALA A 91 2.67 19.77 6.24
CA ALA A 91 2.34 19.27 4.92
C ALA A 91 1.76 20.41 4.08
N GLY A 92 2.61 21.10 3.32
CA GLY A 92 2.26 22.34 2.63
C GLY A 92 1.96 23.48 3.62
N GLU A 93 0.78 24.09 3.49
CA GLU A 93 0.31 25.20 4.34
C GLU A 93 -0.41 24.72 5.63
N GLU A 94 -0.51 23.42 5.86
CA GLU A 94 -1.26 22.82 6.96
C GLU A 94 -0.39 21.86 7.79
N ALA A 95 -0.86 21.51 8.99
CA ALA A 95 -0.29 20.41 9.77
C ALA A 95 -1.19 19.18 9.63
N ARG A 96 -0.59 18.00 9.43
CA ARG A 96 -1.29 16.72 9.25
C ARG A 96 -0.59 15.61 10.01
N ARG A 97 -1.34 14.62 10.47
CA ARG A 97 -0.81 13.32 10.89
C ARG A 97 -0.73 12.38 9.70
N LEU A 98 0.16 11.39 9.78
CA LEU A 98 0.31 10.40 8.71
C LEU A 98 -1.01 9.67 8.39
N THR A 99 -1.76 9.29 9.43
CA THR A 99 -3.07 8.62 9.32
C THR A 99 -4.17 9.48 8.72
N GLU A 100 -3.98 10.80 8.63
CA GLU A 100 -4.90 11.70 7.91
C GLU A 100 -4.57 11.77 6.40
N ILE A 101 -3.43 11.22 5.98
CA ILE A 101 -2.96 11.21 4.60
C ILE A 101 -3.11 9.82 3.98
N TRP A 102 -2.63 8.78 4.66
CA TRP A 102 -2.74 7.38 4.20
C TRP A 102 -3.13 6.42 5.33
N GLU A 103 -3.93 5.41 4.98
CA GLU A 103 -4.39 4.37 5.91
C GLU A 103 -3.66 3.04 5.67
N VAL A 104 -3.53 2.63 4.41
CA VAL A 104 -2.92 1.35 4.04
C VAL A 104 -2.07 1.48 2.78
N LEU A 105 -1.09 0.61 2.65
CA LEU A 105 -0.45 0.25 1.39
C LEU A 105 -1.05 -1.08 0.92
N GLU A 106 -1.63 -1.11 -0.26
CA GLU A 106 -2.15 -2.32 -0.92
C GLU A 106 -1.15 -2.83 -1.97
N VAL A 107 -1.01 -4.14 -2.09
CA VAL A 107 -0.11 -4.79 -3.05
C VAL A 107 -0.80 -5.94 -3.75
N TRP A 108 -0.75 -5.96 -5.09
CA TRP A 108 -1.34 -7.03 -5.90
C TRP A 108 -0.66 -7.15 -7.26
N PRO A 109 -0.80 -8.27 -7.99
CA PRO A 109 -0.27 -8.43 -9.34
C PRO A 109 -1.00 -7.53 -10.34
N THR A 110 -0.28 -6.70 -11.09
CA THR A 110 -0.89 -5.82 -12.11
C THR A 110 -1.45 -6.63 -13.28
N PHE A 111 -0.71 -7.65 -13.69
CA PHE A 111 -1.02 -8.56 -14.77
C PHE A 111 -0.45 -9.93 -14.42
N GLY A 112 -1.19 -11.01 -14.66
CA GLY A 112 -0.68 -12.36 -14.42
C GLY A 112 -1.77 -13.40 -14.21
N ASP A 113 -1.33 -14.65 -14.23
CA ASP A 113 -2.15 -15.80 -13.84
C ASP A 113 -2.55 -15.69 -12.36
N GLU A 114 -3.58 -16.46 -11.94
CA GLU A 114 -4.09 -16.48 -10.56
C GLU A 114 -2.98 -16.88 -9.57
N LEU A 115 -2.26 -15.91 -9.02
CA LEU A 115 -1.28 -16.13 -7.96
C LEU A 115 -2.00 -16.40 -6.64
N ALA A 116 -1.45 -17.32 -5.84
CA ALA A 116 -1.91 -17.49 -4.47
C ALA A 116 -1.56 -16.27 -3.61
N PRO A 117 -2.45 -15.78 -2.72
CA PRO A 117 -2.18 -14.62 -1.87
C PRO A 117 -0.91 -14.73 -1.02
N GLU A 118 -0.54 -15.94 -0.58
CA GLU A 118 0.67 -16.19 0.21
C GLU A 118 1.95 -15.94 -0.60
N LEU A 119 1.90 -16.15 -1.92
CA LEU A 119 3.02 -15.83 -2.82
C LEU A 119 3.17 -14.32 -2.99
N VAL A 120 2.05 -13.59 -3.11
CA VAL A 120 2.05 -12.11 -3.16
C VAL A 120 2.58 -11.55 -1.84
N ALA A 121 2.09 -12.05 -0.70
CA ALA A 121 2.55 -11.63 0.62
C ALA A 121 4.05 -11.93 0.84
N GLY A 122 4.53 -13.11 0.43
CA GLY A 122 5.94 -13.46 0.51
C GLY A 122 6.83 -12.57 -0.38
N ALA A 123 6.37 -12.27 -1.60
CA ALA A 123 7.03 -11.33 -2.51
C ALA A 123 7.12 -9.92 -1.90
N ALA A 124 6.01 -9.39 -1.40
CA ALA A 124 5.98 -8.09 -0.77
C ALA A 124 6.88 -8.02 0.47
N THR A 125 6.90 -9.10 1.26
CA THR A 125 7.79 -9.25 2.42
C THR A 125 9.26 -9.15 2.05
N ARG A 126 9.68 -9.79 0.95
CA ARG A 126 11.06 -9.72 0.47
C ARG A 126 11.43 -8.31 0.00
N ALA A 127 10.52 -7.64 -0.72
CA ALA A 127 10.74 -6.29 -1.23
C ALA A 127 10.94 -5.27 -0.08
N LEU A 128 10.02 -5.26 0.90
CA LEU A 128 10.03 -4.29 2.00
C LEU A 128 10.78 -4.75 3.25
N GLY A 129 11.17 -6.03 3.34
CA GLY A 129 11.81 -6.60 4.53
C GLY A 129 10.90 -6.65 5.77
N ARG A 130 9.57 -6.63 5.57
CA ARG A 130 8.53 -6.69 6.62
C ARG A 130 7.30 -7.42 6.07
N PRO A 131 6.66 -8.32 6.84
CA PRO A 131 5.44 -8.97 6.40
C PRO A 131 4.25 -8.00 6.31
N PRO A 132 3.33 -8.20 5.36
CA PRO A 132 2.05 -7.48 5.36
C PRO A 132 1.23 -7.81 6.60
N ASP A 133 0.30 -6.94 6.96
CA ASP A 133 -0.59 -7.13 8.10
C ASP A 133 -1.76 -8.06 7.78
N ALA A 134 -2.23 -8.07 6.54
CA ALA A 134 -3.28 -8.97 6.06
C ALA A 134 -3.09 -9.36 4.59
N ALA A 135 -3.58 -10.53 4.21
CA ALA A 135 -3.52 -11.05 2.84
C ALA A 135 -4.74 -11.95 2.55
N GLY A 136 -5.04 -12.12 1.27
CA GLY A 136 -6.20 -12.88 0.82
C GLY A 136 -6.64 -12.50 -0.58
N HIS A 137 -7.90 -12.76 -0.91
CA HIS A 137 -8.50 -12.38 -2.17
C HIS A 137 -9.43 -11.18 -1.96
N ALA A 138 -9.25 -10.11 -2.75
CA ALA A 138 -10.06 -8.90 -2.67
C ALA A 138 -10.93 -8.73 -3.93
N ASP A 139 -12.20 -8.34 -3.74
CA ASP A 139 -13.10 -8.00 -4.85
C ASP A 139 -12.87 -6.54 -5.28
N HIS A 140 -11.85 -6.32 -6.12
CA HIS A 140 -11.48 -4.99 -6.63
C HIS A 140 -12.62 -4.33 -7.43
N ALA A 141 -13.45 -5.12 -8.11
CA ALA A 141 -14.59 -4.59 -8.86
C ALA A 141 -15.62 -3.98 -7.90
N ARG A 142 -16.00 -4.71 -6.85
CA ARG A 142 -16.93 -4.23 -5.82
C ARG A 142 -16.36 -3.04 -5.04
N LEU A 143 -15.06 -3.05 -4.72
CA LEU A 143 -14.40 -1.90 -4.08
C LEU A 143 -14.46 -0.66 -4.97
N GLY A 144 -14.16 -0.81 -6.26
CA GLY A 144 -14.24 0.26 -7.25
C GLY A 144 -15.65 0.84 -7.40
N ASP A 145 -16.68 -0.02 -7.43
CA ASP A 145 -18.08 0.42 -7.52
C ASP A 145 -18.54 1.16 -6.27
N GLN A 146 -18.17 0.68 -5.08
CA GLN A 146 -18.45 1.36 -3.82
C GLN A 146 -17.79 2.73 -3.76
N PHE A 147 -16.51 2.82 -4.13
CA PHE A 147 -15.79 4.08 -4.17
C PHE A 147 -16.45 5.11 -5.11
N LYS A 148 -16.82 4.69 -6.33
CA LYS A 148 -17.54 5.54 -7.30
C LYS A 148 -18.90 5.99 -6.76
N GLY A 149 -19.65 5.08 -6.13
CA GLY A 149 -20.99 5.36 -5.61
C GLY A 149 -21.03 6.28 -4.38
N ARG A 150 -19.96 6.30 -3.57
CA ARG A 150 -19.92 7.01 -2.28
C ARG A 150 -19.28 8.40 -2.33
N ARG A 151 -18.87 8.89 -3.51
CA ARG A 151 -18.35 10.26 -3.76
C ARG A 151 -17.25 10.72 -2.78
N GLY A 152 -16.36 9.79 -2.41
CA GLY A 152 -15.24 10.07 -1.49
C GLY A 152 -15.53 9.78 -0.02
N ASP A 153 -16.75 9.40 0.36
CA ASP A 153 -17.10 8.94 1.70
C ASP A 153 -16.98 7.41 1.84
N PHE A 154 -15.85 6.87 1.40
CA PHE A 154 -15.55 5.45 1.43
C PHE A 154 -14.04 5.27 1.53
N SER A 155 -13.60 4.51 2.53
CA SER A 155 -12.21 4.09 2.67
C SER A 155 -12.06 2.75 1.97
N VAL A 156 -11.22 2.72 0.93
CA VAL A 156 -10.82 1.46 0.29
C VAL A 156 -9.95 0.64 1.26
N GLY A 157 -9.09 1.30 2.04
CA GLY A 157 -8.21 0.62 2.99
C GLY A 157 -8.93 -0.15 4.09
N VAL A 158 -9.94 0.46 4.72
CA VAL A 158 -10.80 -0.23 5.70
C VAL A 158 -11.54 -1.39 5.05
N ALA A 159 -12.12 -1.19 3.87
CA ALA A 159 -12.88 -2.22 3.17
C ALA A 159 -11.99 -3.38 2.67
N LEU A 160 -10.70 -3.14 2.42
CA LEU A 160 -9.71 -4.19 2.16
C LEU A 160 -9.42 -4.98 3.43
N LEU A 161 -9.11 -4.30 4.54
CA LEU A 161 -8.85 -4.95 5.83
C LEU A 161 -10.03 -5.80 6.33
N GLU A 162 -11.27 -5.47 5.93
CA GLU A 162 -12.47 -6.28 6.21
C GLU A 162 -12.59 -7.55 5.34
N GLN A 163 -11.95 -7.59 4.17
CA GLN A 163 -11.97 -8.74 3.25
C GLN A 163 -10.79 -9.69 3.45
N LEU A 164 -9.68 -9.19 4.00
CA LEU A 164 -8.43 -9.92 4.10
C LEU A 164 -8.23 -10.51 5.50
N GLU A 165 -7.50 -11.61 5.58
CA GLU A 165 -7.19 -12.28 6.84
C GLU A 165 -5.82 -11.81 7.36
N PRO A 166 -5.64 -11.68 8.70
CA PRO A 166 -4.34 -11.37 9.28
C PRO A 166 -3.26 -12.36 8.83
N VAL A 167 -2.10 -11.85 8.43
CA VAL A 167 -0.98 -12.69 8.01
C VAL A 167 -0.27 -13.24 9.24
N ASP A 168 -0.08 -14.56 9.28
CA ASP A 168 0.86 -15.20 10.19
C ASP A 168 2.26 -15.24 9.53
N PRO A 169 3.26 -14.51 10.05
CA PRO A 169 4.60 -14.49 9.49
C PRO A 169 5.26 -15.88 9.44
N ALA A 170 4.81 -16.84 10.26
CA ALA A 170 5.33 -18.21 10.29
C ALA A 170 4.89 -19.06 9.08
N VAL A 171 3.89 -18.60 8.32
CA VAL A 171 3.30 -19.34 7.19
C VAL A 171 3.74 -18.75 5.84
N LEU A 172 4.45 -17.62 5.84
CA LEU A 172 4.95 -17.03 4.61
C LEU A 172 6.08 -17.88 4.01
N PRO A 173 6.10 -18.07 2.68
CA PRO A 173 7.13 -18.87 2.03
C PRO A 173 8.53 -18.28 2.28
N HIS A 174 9.37 -19.04 2.98
CA HIS A 174 10.78 -18.74 3.20
C HIS A 174 11.62 -19.20 1.99
N GLU A 175 12.73 -18.53 1.70
CA GLU A 175 13.64 -18.95 0.63
C GLU A 175 14.17 -20.38 0.89
N GLY A 176 13.87 -21.34 0.02
CA GLY A 176 14.48 -22.68 0.10
C GLY A 176 13.76 -23.87 -0.54
N GLU A 177 12.45 -23.82 -0.79
CA GLU A 177 11.73 -24.97 -1.39
C GLU A 177 11.58 -24.83 -2.91
N GLY A 178 12.72 -24.79 -3.59
CA GLY A 178 12.79 -24.66 -5.05
C GLY A 178 14.05 -25.29 -5.63
N GLN A 179 14.58 -26.33 -5.00
CA GLN A 179 15.68 -27.11 -5.56
C GLN A 179 15.10 -28.21 -6.45
N TYR A 180 14.88 -27.89 -7.73
CA TYR A 180 14.61 -28.92 -8.73
C TYR A 180 15.86 -29.82 -8.87
N PRO A 181 15.74 -31.15 -8.78
CA PRO A 181 16.87 -32.03 -9.05
C PRO A 181 17.28 -31.90 -10.53
N SER A 182 18.60 -31.87 -10.73
CA SER A 182 19.28 -31.71 -12.01
C SER A 182 18.95 -32.79 -13.04
#